data_AF-A0A183A1S3-F1
#
_entry.id   AF-A0A183A1S3-F1
#
_cell.length_a   1.000
_cell.length_b   1.000
_cell.length_c   1.000
_cell.angle_alpha   90.00
_cell.angle_beta   90.00
_cell.angle_gamma   90.00
#
_symmetry.space_group_name_H-M   'P 1'
#
loop_
_entity.id
_entity.type
_entity.pdbx_description
1 polymer ?
#
loop_
_entity_poly.entity_id
_entity_poly.type
_entity_poly.pdbx_seq_one_letter_code
_entity_poly.pdbx_strand_id
1 'polypeptide(L)' 'MWHRKYKPSVKVFPKKGVRPGHARDDFMIAIYPLARNGDMFVDSTSLGYDYDNPDAVGFWEQNGRGLVVLH' A
#
# COMPACT_ATOMS: atom_id res chain seq x y z
N MET A 1 6.59 0.50 5.64
CA MET A 1 7.52 -0.66 5.75
C MET A 1 7.00 -1.94 5.09
N TRP A 2 5.72 -2.25 5.25
CA TRP A 2 5.11 -3.48 4.75
C TRP A 2 5.42 -3.83 3.28
N HIS A 3 5.32 -2.87 2.34
CA HIS A 3 5.56 -3.16 0.92
C HIS A 3 7.01 -3.58 0.65
N ARG A 4 8.00 -2.93 1.29
CA ARG A 4 9.43 -3.29 1.21
C ARG A 4 9.72 -4.69 1.74
N LYS A 5 9.09 -5.03 2.87
CA LYS A 5 9.27 -6.32 3.56
C LYS A 5 8.66 -7.49 2.79
N TYR A 6 7.41 -7.35 2.35
CA TYR A 6 6.64 -8.47 1.78
C TYR A 6 6.61 -8.49 0.25
N LYS A 7 7.01 -7.39 -0.40
CA LYS A 7 7.05 -7.24 -1.87
C LYS A 7 5.81 -7.83 -2.55
N PRO A 8 4.60 -7.42 -2.10
CA PRO A 8 3.35 -8.00 -2.57
C PRO A 8 3.16 -7.74 -4.07
N SER A 9 2.55 -8.70 -4.77
CA SER A 9 2.11 -8.44 -6.13
C SER A 9 0.94 -7.47 -6.13
N VAL A 10 0.91 -6.49 -7.04
CA VAL A 10 -0.24 -5.60 -7.25
C VAL A 10 -1.55 -6.35 -7.56
N LYS A 11 -1.46 -7.64 -7.94
CA LYS A 11 -2.63 -8.52 -8.14
C LYS A 11 -3.40 -8.80 -6.85
N VAL A 12 -2.79 -8.65 -5.67
CA VAL A 12 -3.49 -8.84 -4.39
C VAL A 12 -4.42 -7.68 -4.06
N PHE A 13 -4.21 -6.50 -4.68
CA PHE A 13 -5.12 -5.37 -4.58
C PHE A 13 -6.39 -5.71 -5.39
N PRO A 14 -7.58 -5.78 -4.76
CA PRO A 14 -8.81 -6.18 -5.44
C PRO A 14 -9.20 -5.22 -6.58
N LYS A 15 -9.59 -5.80 -7.72
CA LYS A 15 -10.14 -5.05 -8.87
C LYS A 15 -11.65 -4.81 -8.80
N LYS A 16 -12.37 -5.57 -7.98
CA LYS A 16 -13.84 -5.59 -7.90
C LYS A 16 -14.29 -6.09 -6.53
N GLY A 17 -15.58 -5.91 -6.24
CA GLY A 17 -16.16 -6.34 -4.96
C GLY A 17 -15.72 -5.49 -3.77
N VAL A 18 -15.36 -4.23 -4.03
CA VAL A 18 -14.98 -3.22 -3.04
C VAL A 18 -15.85 -1.99 -3.19
N ARG A 19 -15.80 -1.08 -2.20
CA ARG A 19 -16.52 0.19 -2.25
C ARG A 19 -16.09 1.01 -3.49
N PRO A 20 -16.99 1.79 -4.11
CA PRO A 20 -16.65 2.63 -5.25
C PRO A 20 -15.43 3.52 -4.99
N GLY A 21 -14.52 3.64 -5.97
CA GLY A 21 -13.30 4.44 -5.87
C GLY A 21 -12.12 3.73 -5.20
N HIS A 22 -12.34 2.54 -4.62
CA HIS A 22 -11.30 1.75 -3.96
C HIS A 22 -10.84 0.54 -4.79
N ALA A 23 -11.34 0.33 -6.01
CA ALA A 23 -10.78 -0.73 -6.85
C ALA A 23 -9.36 -0.36 -7.28
N ARG A 24 -8.51 -1.38 -7.44
CA ARG A 24 -7.12 -1.20 -7.90
C ARG A 24 -7.03 -0.37 -9.18
N ASP A 25 -7.96 -0.59 -10.09
CA ASP A 25 -7.96 0.04 -11.41
C ASP A 25 -8.77 1.36 -11.42
N ASP A 26 -9.37 1.78 -10.30
CA ASP A 26 -10.04 3.09 -10.18
C ASP A 26 -9.01 4.23 -10.13
N PHE A 27 -9.36 5.37 -10.73
CA PHE A 27 -8.61 6.61 -10.57
C PHE A 27 -8.84 7.19 -9.18
N MET A 28 -7.76 7.64 -8.55
CA MET A 28 -7.83 8.36 -7.28
C MET A 28 -8.59 9.67 -7.48
N ILE A 29 -9.61 9.89 -6.65
CA ILE A 29 -10.48 11.06 -6.72
C ILE A 29 -9.66 12.32 -6.45
N ALA A 30 -9.92 13.38 -7.23
CA ALA A 30 -9.30 14.70 -7.11
C ALA A 30 -7.77 14.78 -7.34
N ILE A 31 -7.17 13.74 -7.95
CA ILE A 31 -5.77 13.77 -8.39
C ILE A 31 -5.69 14.07 -9.90
N TYR A 32 -4.80 14.99 -10.29
CA TYR A 32 -4.49 15.31 -11.68
C TYR A 32 -2.98 15.51 -11.87
N PRO A 33 -2.32 14.90 -12.89
CA PRO A 33 -2.86 13.98 -13.90
C PRO A 33 -3.47 12.71 -13.30
N LEU A 34 -4.27 12.00 -14.10
CA LEU A 34 -4.99 10.80 -13.64
C LEU A 34 -4.01 9.71 -13.16
N ALA A 35 -4.17 9.27 -11.92
CA ALA A 35 -3.41 8.18 -11.31
C ALA A 35 -4.36 7.15 -10.69
N ARG A 36 -4.07 5.86 -10.86
CA ARG A 36 -4.87 4.77 -10.29
C ARG A 36 -4.36 4.38 -8.92
N ASN A 37 -5.23 3.77 -8.11
CA ASN A 37 -4.83 3.18 -6.83
C ASN A 37 -3.67 2.18 -6.99
N GLY A 38 -3.70 1.38 -8.05
CA GLY A 38 -2.66 0.40 -8.36
C GLY A 38 -1.30 1.02 -8.73
N ASP A 39 -1.27 2.24 -9.26
CA ASP A 39 -0.02 2.92 -9.64
C ASP A 39 0.79 3.32 -8.41
N MET A 40 0.10 3.57 -7.29
CA MET A 40 0.71 3.90 -6.00
C MET A 40 1.06 2.66 -5.17
N PHE A 41 0.72 1.45 -5.62
CA PHE A 41 0.97 0.20 -4.91
C PHE A 41 2.37 -0.35 -5.19
N VAL A 42 3.38 0.46 -4.84
CA VAL A 42 4.81 0.19 -5.04
C VAL A 42 5.60 0.56 -3.77
N ASP A 43 6.90 0.23 -3.72
CA ASP A 43 7.78 0.73 -2.67
C ASP A 43 7.90 2.26 -2.77
N SER A 44 8.00 2.96 -1.64
CA SER A 44 8.16 4.41 -1.60
C SER A 44 9.37 4.89 -2.39
N THR A 45 10.46 4.11 -2.45
CA THR A 45 11.65 4.49 -3.24
C THR A 45 11.35 4.58 -4.73
N SER A 46 10.38 3.81 -5.22
CA SER A 46 9.92 3.91 -6.61
C SER A 46 9.13 5.19 -6.89
N LEU A 47 8.65 5.87 -5.83
CA LEU A 47 8.01 7.18 -5.89
C LEU A 47 9.00 8.33 -5.63
N GLY A 48 10.29 8.03 -5.47
CA GLY A 48 11.34 9.03 -5.31
C GLY A 48 11.54 9.54 -3.88
N TYR A 49 10.98 8.87 -2.87
CA TYR A 49 11.22 9.21 -1.47
C TYR A 49 11.48 7.96 -0.61
N ASP A 50 12.20 8.13 0.50
CA ASP A 50 12.36 7.08 1.50
C ASP A 50 12.21 7.65 2.91
N TYR A 51 11.94 6.78 3.88
CA TYR A 51 11.86 7.14 5.29
C TYR A 51 13.21 6.93 5.97
N ASP A 52 13.73 7.95 6.67
CA ASP A 52 15.00 7.85 7.41
C ASP A 52 14.97 6.79 8.52
N ASN A 53 13.81 6.62 9.16
CA ASN A 53 13.57 5.60 10.16
C ASN A 53 12.33 4.77 9.78
N PRO A 54 12.49 3.79 8.89
CA PRO A 54 11.36 3.03 8.39
C PRO A 54 10.77 2.12 9.47
N ASP A 55 11.56 1.68 10.45
CA ASP A 55 11.10 0.84 11.57
C ASP A 55 10.23 1.60 12.58
N ALA A 56 10.43 2.92 12.74
CA ALA A 56 9.65 3.74 13.69
C ALA A 56 8.15 3.78 13.38
N VAL A 57 7.77 3.73 12.10
CA VAL A 57 6.37 3.70 11.66
C VAL A 57 5.82 2.28 11.56
N GLY A 58 6.67 1.30 11.25
CA GLY A 58 6.31 -0.11 11.04
C GLY A 58 5.77 -0.84 12.28
N PHE A 59 6.15 -0.41 13.48
CA PHE A 59 5.73 -1.05 14.75
C PHE A 59 4.21 -1.03 14.98
N TRP A 60 3.49 -0.06 14.39
CA TRP A 60 2.05 0.13 14.61
C TRP A 60 1.18 -0.21 13.39
N GLU A 61 1.78 -0.71 12.29
CA GLU A 61 1.11 -0.87 10.98
C GLU A 61 -0.08 -1.85 10.96
N GLN A 62 -0.41 -2.55 12.06
CA GLN A 62 -1.62 -3.38 12.20
C GLN A 62 -2.26 -3.29 13.60
N ASN A 63 -2.89 -2.16 13.94
CA ASN A 63 -3.68 -2.01 15.17
C ASN A 63 -2.93 -2.35 16.47
N GLY A 64 -1.63 -2.02 16.56
CA GLY A 64 -0.79 -2.33 17.73
C GLY A 64 -0.63 -3.83 18.04
N ARG A 65 -1.03 -4.70 17.12
CA ARG A 65 -0.78 -6.15 17.22
C ARG A 65 0.36 -6.47 16.26
N GLY A 66 1.49 -6.85 16.83
CA GLY A 66 2.60 -7.42 16.07
C GLY A 66 2.12 -8.61 15.22
N LEU A 67 2.95 -8.97 14.24
CA LEU A 67 2.75 -10.09 13.32
C LEU A 67 2.13 -11.30 14.03
N VAL A 68 0.88 -11.64 13.74
CA VAL A 68 0.27 -12.88 14.25
C VAL A 68 0.89 -14.04 13.45
N VAL A 69 1.91 -14.67 14.02
CA VAL A 69 2.38 -15.99 13.58
C VAL A 69 1.40 -17.01 14.14
N LEU A 70 0.53 -17.56 13.29
CA LEU A 70 -0.29 -18.71 13.63
C LEU A 70 0.61 -19.95 13.67
N HIS A 71 0.75 -20.53 14.86
CA HIS A 71 1.28 -21.88 15.08
C HIS A 71 0.16 -22.91 15.00
#